data_AF-A0A9E4E983-F1
#
_entry.id   AF-A0A9E4E983-F1
#
_cell.length_a   1.000
_cell.length_b   1.000
_cell.length_c   1.000
_cell.angle_alpha   90.00
_cell.angle_beta   90.00
_cell.angle_gamma   90.00
#
_symmetry.space_group_name_H-M   'P 1'
#
loop_
_entity.id
_entity.type
_entity.pdbx_description
1 polymer ?
#
loop_
_entity_poly.entity_id
_entity_poly.type
_entity_poly.pdbx_seq_one_letter_code
_entity_poly.pdbx_strand_id
1 'polypeptide(L)' 'MSALVEIAGKAIADYGFRQVVLYSPEDVVAQWGLSPEEAGVLRGAVLDELDKLPIPVEPEDVPAETERLAGVIDAALRSG' A
#
# COMPACT_ATOMS: atom_id res chain seq x y z
N MET A 1 -6.34 8.33 -9.69
CA MET A 1 -6.04 7.27 -8.71
C MET A 1 -4.64 7.54 -8.20
N SER A 2 -4.45 7.65 -6.88
CA SER A 2 -3.13 7.89 -6.28
C SER A 2 -2.19 6.71 -6.57
N ALA A 3 -0.90 6.97 -6.77
CA ALA A 3 0.11 5.92 -6.96
C ALA A 3 0.14 4.96 -5.76
N LEU A 4 -0.06 5.48 -4.54
CA LEU A 4 -0.13 4.68 -3.33
C LEU A 4 -1.31 3.71 -3.33
N VAL A 5 -2.47 4.13 -3.84
CA VAL A 5 -3.65 3.25 -3.95
C VAL A 5 -3.40 2.14 -4.96
N GLU A 6 -2.70 2.43 -6.06
CA GLU A 6 -2.32 1.41 -7.04
C GLU A 6 -1.28 0.42 -6.49
N ILE A 7 -0.26 0.90 -5.78
CA ILE A 7 0.73 0.06 -5.08
C ILE A 7 0.01 -0.83 -4.05
N ALA A 8 -0.83 -0.24 -3.22
CA ALA A 8 -1.58 -0.95 -2.18
C ALA A 8 -2.49 -2.04 -2.78
N GLY A 9 -3.27 -1.72 -3.82
CA GLY A 9 -4.13 -2.69 -4.50
C GLY A 9 -3.33 -3.85 -5.10
N LYS A 10 -2.18 -3.57 -5.73
CA LYS A 10 -1.27 -4.62 -6.22
C LYS A 10 -0.72 -5.48 -5.08
N ALA A 11 -0.33 -4.88 -3.95
CA ALA A 11 0.19 -5.59 -2.79
C ALA A 11 -0.88 -6.41 -2.06
N ILE A 12 -2.15 -5.99 -2.12
CA ILE A 12 -3.27 -6.78 -1.61
C ILE A 12 -3.46 -8.02 -2.49
N ALA A 13 -3.50 -7.85 -3.81
CA ALA A 13 -3.76 -8.92 -4.78
C ALA A 13 -2.58 -9.89 -4.99
N ASP A 14 -1.34 -9.42 -4.84
CA ASP A 14 -0.11 -10.19 -5.06
C ASP A 14 0.74 -10.20 -3.79
N TYR A 15 0.76 -11.35 -3.12
CA TYR A 15 1.56 -11.54 -1.91
C TYR A 15 3.07 -11.39 -2.17
N GLY A 16 3.58 -11.82 -3.33
CA GLY A 16 4.99 -11.65 -3.68
C GLY A 16 5.35 -10.17 -3.82
N PHE A 17 4.50 -9.39 -4.49
CA PHE A 17 4.67 -7.94 -4.55
C PHE A 17 4.52 -7.28 -3.17
N ARG A 18 3.61 -7.77 -2.32
CA ARG A 18 3.49 -7.31 -0.93
C ARG A 18 4.80 -7.42 -0.16
N GLN A 19 5.53 -8.53 -0.33
CA GLN A 19 6.83 -8.71 0.34
C GLN A 19 7.85 -7.66 -0.12
N VAL A 20 7.85 -7.29 -1.39
CA VAL A 20 8.71 -6.20 -1.89
C VAL A 20 8.32 -4.88 -1.26
N VAL A 21 7.02 -4.58 -1.15
CA VAL A 21 6.55 -3.34 -0.51
C VAL A 21 6.93 -3.30 0.98
N LEU A 22 6.76 -4.41 1.70
CA LEU A 22 7.05 -4.49 3.15
C LEU A 22 8.55 -4.43 3.47
N TYR A 23 9.39 -5.12 2.72
CA TYR A 23 10.81 -5.28 3.06
C TYR A 23 11.77 -4.44 2.22
N SER A 24 11.31 -3.92 1.08
CA SER A 24 12.07 -3.03 0.20
C SER A 24 11.27 -1.78 -0.19
N PRO A 25 10.69 -1.02 0.77
CA PRO A 25 9.85 0.13 0.45
C PRO A 25 10.59 1.22 -0.33
N GLU A 26 11.91 1.36 -0.14
CA GLU A 26 12.73 2.34 -0.88
C GLU A 26 12.81 2.03 -2.38
N ASP A 27 12.86 0.75 -2.75
CA ASP A 27 12.86 0.32 -4.15
C ASP A 27 11.52 0.69 -4.80
N VAL A 28 10.42 0.54 -4.05
CA VAL A 28 9.08 0.92 -4.51
C VAL A 28 8.96 2.44 -4.64
N VAL A 29 9.44 3.22 -3.66
CA VAL A 29 9.48 4.69 -3.73
C VAL A 29 10.21 5.16 -4.99
N ALA A 30 11.40 4.61 -5.25
CA ALA A 30 12.20 4.97 -6.40
C ALA A 30 11.55 4.55 -7.73
N GLN A 31 11.06 3.31 -7.81
CA GLN A 31 10.45 2.77 -9.03
C GLN A 31 9.17 3.51 -9.42
N TRP A 32 8.37 3.93 -8.44
CA TRP A 32 7.11 4.62 -8.67
C TRP A 32 7.23 6.15 -8.64
N GLY A 33 8.43 6.68 -8.36
CA GLY A 33 8.69 8.11 -8.35
C GLY A 33 7.88 8.87 -7.29
N LEU A 34 7.70 8.27 -6.12
CA LEU A 34 6.88 8.85 -5.05
C LEU A 34 7.54 10.12 -4.49
N SER A 35 6.72 11.12 -4.20
CA SER A 35 7.15 12.33 -3.49
C SER A 35 7.58 12.01 -2.05
N PRO A 36 8.32 12.91 -1.36
CA PRO A 36 8.69 12.71 0.04
C PRO A 36 7.48 12.47 0.96
N GLU A 37 6.37 13.16 0.69
CA GLU A 37 5.11 13.00 1.41
C GLU A 37 4.51 11.61 1.20
N GLU A 38 4.34 11.20 -0.05
CA GLU A 38 3.81 9.87 -0.40
C GLU A 38 4.71 8.74 0.13
N ALA A 39 6.02 8.93 0.07
CA ALA A 39 6.99 7.98 0.60
C ALA A 39 6.89 7.89 2.13
N GLY A 40 6.54 8.98 2.82
CA GLY A 40 6.21 8.97 4.25
C GLY A 40 4.95 8.14 4.54
N VAL A 41 3.89 8.35 3.76
CA VAL A 41 2.64 7.58 3.88
C VAL A 41 2.86 6.09 3.58
N LEU A 42 3.67 5.78 2.56
CA LEU A 42 4.03 4.41 2.22
C LEU A 42 4.68 3.72 3.42
N ARG A 43 5.77 4.29 3.96
CA ARG A 43 6.58 3.72 5.04
C ARG A 43 5.85 3.59 6.37
N GLY A 44 4.78 4.37 6.58
CA GLY A 44 3.96 4.31 7.78
C GLY A 44 2.66 3.56 7.51
N ALA A 45 1.59 4.32 7.28
CA ALA A 45 0.22 3.81 7.24
C ALA A 45 0.02 2.67 6.23
N VAL A 46 0.68 2.69 5.06
CA VAL A 46 0.50 1.62 4.08
C VAL A 46 1.18 0.33 4.52
N LEU A 47 2.45 0.38 4.97
CA LEU A 47 3.13 -0.84 5.45
C LEU A 47 2.39 -1.45 6.65
N ASP A 48 1.99 -0.63 7.62
CA ASP A 48 1.26 -1.06 8.82
C ASP A 48 -0.02 -1.83 8.47
N GLU A 49 -0.75 -1.38 7.43
CA GLU A 49 -1.98 -2.03 7.01
C GLU A 49 -1.72 -3.28 6.16
N LEU A 50 -0.70 -3.28 5.32
CA LEU A 50 -0.32 -4.46 4.52
C LEU A 50 0.18 -5.62 5.39
N ASP A 51 0.88 -5.34 6.50
CA ASP A 51 1.40 -6.34 7.43
C ASP A 51 0.29 -7.08 8.20
N LYS A 52 -0.89 -6.46 8.34
CA LYS A 52 -2.05 -7.03 9.05
C LYS A 52 -2.90 -7.97 8.20
N LEU A 53 -2.70 -7.97 6.87
CA LEU A 53 -3.53 -8.72 5.95
C LEU A 53 -3.28 -10.24 6.08
N PRO A 54 -4.30 -11.08 5.85
CA PRO A 54 -4.10 -12.53 5.77
C PRO A 54 -3.13 -12.91 4.64
N ILE A 55 -2.55 -14.10 4.77
CA ILE A 55 -1.55 -14.66 3.85
C ILE A 55 -2.06 -15.99 3.27
N PRO A 56 -2.50 -16.04 2.00
CA PRO A 56 -2.82 -14.89 1.12
C PRO A 56 -4.15 -14.20 1.50
N VAL A 57 -4.44 -13.06 0.87
CA VAL A 57 -5.79 -12.48 0.84
C VAL A 57 -6.60 -13.25 -0.21
N GLU A 58 -7.83 -13.63 0.14
CA GLU A 58 -8.70 -14.33 -0.80
C GLU A 58 -9.15 -13.40 -1.94
N PRO A 59 -9.25 -13.87 -3.20
CA PRO A 59 -9.58 -13.02 -4.34
C PRO A 59 -10.88 -12.22 -4.19
N GLU A 60 -11.88 -12.78 -3.52
CA GLU A 60 -13.16 -12.12 -3.22
C GLU A 60 -13.03 -10.92 -2.27
N ASP A 61 -12.01 -10.92 -1.41
CA ASP A 61 -11.78 -9.88 -0.40
C ASP A 61 -10.90 -8.73 -0.92
N VAL A 62 -10.14 -8.97 -2.01
CA VAL A 62 -9.24 -7.97 -2.62
C VAL A 62 -9.94 -6.62 -2.89
N PRO A 63 -11.15 -6.56 -3.47
CA PRO A 63 -11.82 -5.28 -3.71
C PRO A 63 -12.13 -4.52 -2.42
N ALA A 64 -12.63 -5.22 -1.39
CA ALA A 64 -13.01 -4.63 -0.11
C ALA A 64 -11.78 -4.09 0.64
N GLU A 65 -10.69 -4.88 0.69
CA GLU A 65 -9.44 -4.44 1.31
C GLU A 65 -8.79 -3.28 0.56
N THR A 66 -8.89 -3.25 -0.77
CA THR A 66 -8.36 -2.14 -1.58
C THR A 66 -9.12 -0.85 -1.29
N GLU A 67 -10.47 -0.91 -1.22
CA GLU A 67 -11.29 0.25 -0.87
C GLU A 67 -11.00 0.75 0.55
N ARG A 68 -10.88 -0.16 1.51
CA ARG A 68 -10.54 0.16 2.89
C ARG A 68 -9.19 0.86 3.00
N LEU A 69 -8.14 0.32 2.37
CA LEU A 69 -6.79 0.88 2.42
C LEU A 69 -6.69 2.18 1.64
N ALA A 70 -7.45 2.36 0.55
CA ALA A 70 -7.55 3.64 -0.14
C ALA A 70 -8.07 4.75 0.80
N GLY A 71 -9.07 4.46 1.63
CA GLY A 71 -9.56 5.40 2.64
C GLY A 71 -8.52 5.78 3.69
N VAL A 72 -7.66 4.84 4.11
CA VAL A 72 -6.54 5.10 5.02
C VAL A 72 -5.49 6.00 4.36
N ILE A 73 -5.13 5.73 3.12
CA ILE A 73 -4.19 6.54 2.34
C ILE A 73 -4.70 7.98 2.18
N ASP A 74 -5.96 8.15 1.81
CA ASP A 74 -6.58 9.47 1.65
C ASP A 74 -6.68 10.24 2.98
N ALA A 75 -6.82 9.55 4.11
CA ALA A 75 -6.77 10.17 5.42
C ALA A 75 -5.34 10.61 5.80
N ALA A 76 -4.34 9.76 5.53
CA ALA A 76 -2.94 10.03 5.82
C ALA A 76 -2.41 11.23 5.01
N LEU A 77 -2.69 11.29 3.71
CA LEU A 77 -2.28 12.41 2.84
C LEU A 77 -2.94 13.74 3.21
N ARG A 78 -4.11 13.73 3.85
CA ARG A 78 -4.76 14.96 4.33
C ARG A 78 -4.23 15.44 5.68
N SER A 79 -3.44 14.60 6.37
CA SER A 79 -2.96 14.85 7.72
C SER A 79 -1.49 15.27 7.78
N GLY A 80 -0.77 15.20 6.64
CA GLY A 80 0.61 15.70 6.48
C GLY A 80 0.63 17.14 5.99
#